data_AF-A0A345GZF5-F1
#
_entry.id   AF-A0A345GZF5-F1
#
_cell.length_a   1.000
_cell.length_b   1.000
_cell.length_c   1.000
_cell.angle_alpha   90.00
_cell.angle_beta   90.00
_cell.angle_gamma   90.00
#
_symmetry.space_group_name_H-M   'P 1'
#
loop_
_entity.id
_entity.type
_entity.pdbx_description
1 polymer ?
#
loop_
_entity_poly.entity_id
_entity_poly.type
_entity_poly.pdbx_seq_one_letter_code
_entity_poly.pdbx_strand_id
1 'polypeptide(L)'
;MFAGPNGSGKSTVYDILKDRFDIGIYVNADDIEKKLNGADNFNLSDYGFKNKITKEYFLAFIENHTLYKKATSRGFIIDLEFKNGEILNPNKKTHSYEASILADFIRNELIEGGEKLTFETVRLSQNPHIIFYLS
;
A
#
# COMPACT_ATOMS: atom_id res chain seq x y z
N MET A 1 5.99 -6.51 10.31
CA MET A 1 6.21 -6.76 8.85
C MET A 1 6.09 -8.24 8.52
N PHE A 2 5.45 -8.58 7.41
CA PHE A 2 5.36 -9.92 6.83
C PHE A 2 6.00 -9.92 5.43
N ALA A 3 6.96 -10.79 5.16
CA ALA A 3 7.63 -10.86 3.85
C ALA A 3 7.47 -12.24 3.19
N GLY A 4 7.26 -12.32 1.87
CA GLY A 4 7.18 -13.61 1.16
C GLY A 4 6.40 -13.53 -0.16
N PRO A 5 6.49 -14.54 -1.05
CA PRO A 5 5.78 -14.54 -2.33
C PRO A 5 4.25 -14.45 -2.19
N ASN A 6 3.56 -14.05 -3.24
CA ASN A 6 2.09 -14.09 -3.26
C ASN A 6 1.61 -15.53 -3.06
N GLY A 7 0.53 -15.69 -2.29
CA GLY A 7 0.01 -17.01 -1.92
C GLY A 7 0.78 -17.76 -0.82
N SER A 8 1.81 -17.16 -0.21
CA SER A 8 2.57 -17.82 0.86
C SER A 8 1.88 -17.87 2.23
N GLY A 9 0.61 -17.45 2.35
CA GLY A 9 -0.16 -17.51 3.60
C GLY A 9 0.05 -16.35 4.59
N LYS A 10 0.69 -15.25 4.17
CA LYS A 10 0.96 -14.08 5.05
C LYS A 10 -0.31 -13.48 5.65
N SER A 11 -1.33 -13.26 4.81
CA SER A 11 -2.60 -12.68 5.25
C SER A 11 -3.37 -13.64 6.18
N THR A 12 -3.21 -14.96 5.99
CA THR A 12 -3.74 -15.97 6.93
C THR A 12 -3.09 -15.86 8.31
N VAL A 13 -1.77 -15.64 8.37
CA VAL A 13 -1.09 -15.44 9.66
C VAL A 13 -1.52 -14.10 10.28
N TYR A 14 -1.67 -13.04 9.48
CA TYR A 14 -2.23 -11.78 9.96
C TYR A 14 -3.62 -11.99 10.60
N ASP A 15 -4.53 -12.71 9.94
CA ASP A 15 -5.87 -12.98 10.45
C ASP A 15 -5.88 -13.75 11.77
N ILE A 16 -4.92 -14.65 11.99
CA ILE A 16 -4.78 -15.40 13.25
C ILE A 16 -4.28 -14.49 14.39
N LEU A 17 -3.43 -13.51 14.08
CA LEU A 17 -2.75 -12.67 15.06
C LEU A 17 -3.53 -11.42 15.43
N LYS A 18 -4.33 -10.85 14.52
CA LYS A 18 -5.00 -9.56 14.69
C LYS A 18 -5.97 -9.51 15.89
N ASP A 19 -6.59 -10.64 16.23
CA ASP A 19 -7.51 -10.75 17.36
C ASP A 19 -6.78 -11.05 18.69
N ARG A 20 -5.49 -11.41 18.63
CA ARG A 20 -4.69 -11.82 19.79
C ARG A 20 -3.70 -10.74 20.25
N PHE A 21 -3.30 -9.88 19.34
CA PHE A 21 -2.30 -8.85 19.58
C PHE A 21 -2.75 -7.56 18.92
N ASP A 22 -2.51 -6.43 19.58
CA ASP A 22 -2.54 -5.14 18.89
C ASP A 22 -1.37 -5.09 17.90
N ILE A 23 -1.65 -5.28 16.63
CA ILE A 23 -0.67 -5.27 15.53
C ILE A 23 -0.82 -4.03 14.65
N GLY A 24 -1.64 -3.06 15.07
CA GLY A 24 -1.81 -1.79 14.39
C GLY A 24 -2.51 -1.88 13.03
N ILE A 25 -2.33 -0.83 12.23
CA ILE A 25 -2.97 -0.66 10.93
C ILE A 25 -2.34 -1.60 9.91
N TYR A 26 -3.18 -2.36 9.19
CA TYR A 26 -2.72 -3.33 8.21
C TYR A 26 -2.63 -2.73 6.79
N VAL A 27 -1.46 -2.85 6.17
CA VAL A 27 -1.18 -2.34 4.82
C VAL A 27 -0.72 -3.47 3.91
N ASN A 28 -1.51 -3.76 2.87
CA ASN A 28 -1.23 -4.81 1.89
C ASN A 28 -1.54 -4.30 0.47
N ALA A 29 -0.60 -4.49 -0.45
CA ALA A 29 -0.75 -4.01 -1.82
C ALA A 29 -1.87 -4.74 -2.60
N ASP A 30 -2.03 -6.05 -2.42
CA ASP A 30 -3.10 -6.80 -3.10
C ASP A 30 -4.51 -6.34 -2.64
N ASP A 31 -4.66 -5.99 -1.35
CA ASP A 31 -5.93 -5.47 -0.82
C ASP A 31 -6.20 -4.04 -1.29
N ILE A 32 -5.15 -3.21 -1.40
CA ILE A 32 -5.25 -1.89 -2.02
C ILE A 32 -5.62 -2.01 -3.51
N GLU A 33 -5.03 -2.96 -4.23
CA GLU A 33 -5.36 -3.21 -5.65
C GLU A 33 -6.81 -3.62 -5.83
N LYS A 34 -7.33 -4.51 -4.97
CA LYS A 34 -8.77 -4.87 -4.97
C LYS A 34 -9.66 -3.66 -4.70
N LYS A 35 -9.29 -2.80 -3.75
CA LYS A 35 -10.03 -1.57 -3.44
C LYS A 35 -10.02 -0.61 -4.63
N LEU A 36 -8.88 -0.38 -5.26
CA LEU A 36 -8.75 0.50 -6.43
C LEU A 36 -9.52 -0.01 -7.66
N ASN A 37 -9.56 -1.33 -7.87
CA ASN A 37 -10.31 -1.93 -8.98
C ASN A 37 -11.84 -1.95 -8.74
N GLY A 38 -12.28 -1.96 -7.48
CA GLY A 38 -13.69 -2.16 -7.10
C GLY A 38 -14.41 -0.91 -6.59
N ALA A 39 -13.69 0.13 -6.20
CA ALA A 39 -14.24 1.37 -5.66
C ALA A 39 -14.06 2.51 -6.65
N ASP A 40 -15.03 3.42 -6.70
CA ASP A 40 -14.83 4.70 -7.40
C ASP A 40 -13.80 5.57 -6.66
N ASN A 41 -13.70 5.43 -5.33
CA ASN A 41 -12.86 6.25 -4.46
C ASN A 41 -12.17 5.41 -3.37
N PHE A 42 -10.87 5.63 -3.14
CA PHE A 42 -10.07 5.09 -2.04
C PHE A 42 -9.89 6.17 -0.97
N ASN A 43 -10.46 5.96 0.22
CA ASN A 43 -10.40 6.95 1.28
C ASN A 43 -9.16 6.73 2.17
N LEU A 44 -8.30 7.75 2.25
CA LEU A 44 -7.11 7.70 3.09
C LEU A 44 -7.45 7.76 4.59
N SER A 45 -8.61 8.31 4.97
CA SER A 45 -9.01 8.35 6.38
C SER A 45 -9.18 6.96 7.01
N ASP A 46 -9.36 5.92 6.20
CA ASP A 46 -9.42 4.52 6.65
C ASP A 46 -8.13 4.06 7.34
N TYR A 47 -7.02 4.76 7.10
CA TYR A 47 -5.72 4.50 7.69
C TYR A 47 -5.41 5.46 8.86
N GLY A 48 -6.38 6.24 9.33
CA GLY A 48 -6.24 7.02 10.56
C GLY A 48 -5.16 8.12 10.50
N PHE A 49 -4.83 8.64 9.31
CA PHE A 49 -3.80 9.67 9.18
C PHE A 49 -4.07 10.89 10.04
N LYS A 50 -3.09 11.27 10.85
CA LYS A 50 -3.08 12.50 11.66
C LYS A 50 -2.58 13.71 10.87
N ASN A 51 -1.75 13.48 9.85
CA ASN A 51 -1.16 14.52 9.03
C ASN A 51 -2.08 14.92 7.89
N LYS A 52 -2.11 16.22 7.59
CA LYS A 52 -2.88 16.74 6.46
C LYS A 52 -2.11 16.51 5.17
N ILE A 53 -2.51 15.49 4.41
CA ILE A 53 -1.94 15.18 3.09
C ILE A 53 -2.46 16.21 2.08
N THR A 54 -1.55 16.84 1.33
CA THR A 54 -1.89 17.72 0.22
C THR A 54 -1.77 16.99 -1.11
N LYS A 55 -2.48 17.48 -2.13
CA LYS A 55 -2.41 16.94 -3.49
C LYS A 55 -0.98 17.02 -4.04
N GLU A 56 -0.32 18.15 -3.83
CA GLU A 56 1.03 18.42 -4.34
C GLU A 56 2.04 17.45 -3.73
N TYR A 57 1.92 17.19 -2.42
CA TYR A 57 2.77 16.23 -1.72
C TYR A 57 2.56 14.80 -2.24
N PHE A 58 1.30 14.37 -2.37
CA PHE A 58 0.97 13.05 -2.89
C PHE A 58 1.49 12.84 -4.32
N LEU A 59 1.27 13.80 -5.22
CA LEU A 59 1.75 13.70 -6.61
C LEU A 59 3.28 13.71 -6.67
N ALA A 60 3.95 14.56 -5.88
CA ALA A 60 5.40 14.55 -5.80
C ALA A 60 5.95 13.21 -5.28
N PHE A 61 5.27 12.56 -4.33
CA PHE A 61 5.63 11.22 -3.87
C PHE A 61 5.57 10.22 -5.02
N ILE A 62 4.46 10.18 -5.78
CA ILE A 62 4.29 9.26 -6.92
C ILE A 62 5.38 9.47 -7.97
N GLU A 63 5.59 10.71 -8.43
CA GLU A 63 6.52 11.03 -9.51
C GLU A 63 7.98 10.68 -9.17
N ASN A 64 8.36 10.81 -7.89
CA ASN A 64 9.68 10.45 -7.40
C ASN A 64 9.83 8.96 -7.06
N HIS A 65 8.74 8.20 -7.04
CA HIS A 65 8.77 6.79 -6.67
C HIS A 65 9.47 5.92 -7.72
N THR A 66 10.30 4.97 -7.28
CA THR A 66 11.06 4.09 -8.19
C THR A 66 10.16 3.25 -9.10
N LEU A 67 9.00 2.81 -8.58
CA LEU A 67 8.01 2.06 -9.36
C LEU A 67 7.31 2.91 -10.42
N TYR A 68 7.20 4.24 -10.25
CA TYR A 68 6.62 5.10 -11.28
C TYR A 68 7.45 5.06 -12.56
N LYS A 69 8.77 5.22 -12.44
CA LYS A 69 9.72 5.08 -13.56
C LYS A 69 9.70 3.68 -14.18
N LYS A 70 9.59 2.64 -13.33
CA LYS A 70 9.51 1.24 -13.78
C LYS A 70 8.20 0.93 -14.53
N ALA A 71 7.08 1.48 -14.08
CA ALA A 71 5.78 1.31 -14.72
C ALA A 71 5.75 1.99 -16.09
N THR A 72 6.12 3.28 -16.13
CA THR A 72 6.15 4.10 -17.34
C THR A 72 7.09 3.55 -18.41
N SER A 73 8.30 3.09 -18.04
CA SER A 73 9.23 2.42 -18.96
C SER A 73 8.70 1.09 -19.55
N ARG A 74 7.70 0.47 -18.90
CA ARG A 74 7.01 -0.74 -19.38
C ARG A 74 5.69 -0.43 -20.09
N GLY A 75 5.38 0.84 -20.31
CA GLY A 75 4.17 1.29 -21.00
C GLY A 75 2.91 1.31 -20.12
N PHE A 76 3.06 1.15 -18.80
CA PHE A 76 1.94 1.35 -17.87
C PHE A 76 1.77 2.83 -17.54
N ILE A 77 0.51 3.26 -17.43
CA ILE A 77 0.14 4.60 -16.99
C ILE A 77 -0.15 4.52 -15.49
N ILE A 78 0.32 5.52 -14.73
CA ILE A 78 -0.02 5.72 -13.32
C ILE A 78 -0.81 7.02 -13.27
N ASP A 79 -2.12 6.94 -13.06
CA ASP A 79 -3.04 8.08 -13.19
C ASP A 79 -3.91 8.30 -11.93
N LEU A 80 -3.40 7.87 -10.77
CA LEU A 80 -4.00 8.16 -9.47
C LEU A 80 -4.18 9.68 -9.26
N GLU A 81 -5.41 10.09 -8.97
CA GLU A 81 -5.74 11.47 -8.64
C GLU A 81 -6.00 11.62 -7.14
N PHE A 82 -5.61 12.74 -6.55
CA PHE A 82 -5.96 13.10 -5.18
C PHE A 82 -6.98 14.24 -5.17
N LYS A 83 -8.15 14.00 -4.56
CA LYS A 83 -9.23 14.98 -4.41
C LYS A 83 -9.86 14.88 -3.03
N ASN A 84 -9.90 15.98 -2.29
CA ASN A 84 -10.59 16.09 -0.99
C ASN A 84 -10.21 15.01 0.06
N GLY A 85 -8.98 14.51 0.05
CA GLY A 85 -8.54 13.44 0.96
C GLY A 85 -8.80 12.01 0.45
N GLU A 86 -9.36 11.89 -0.75
CA GLU A 86 -9.60 10.63 -1.43
C GLU A 86 -8.65 10.47 -2.62
N ILE A 87 -8.33 9.21 -2.92
CA ILE A 87 -7.59 8.81 -4.11
C ILE A 87 -8.55 8.18 -5.10
N LEU A 88 -8.51 8.65 -6.34
CA LEU A 88 -9.32 8.11 -7.44
C LEU A 88 -8.40 7.40 -8.42
N ASN A 89 -8.87 6.29 -8.98
CA ASN A 89 -8.26 5.65 -10.13
C ASN A 89 -9.19 5.80 -11.35
N PRO A 90 -8.95 6.79 -12.24
CA PRO A 90 -9.83 7.07 -13.35
C PRO A 90 -9.82 5.94 -14.39
N ASN A 91 -8.67 5.31 -14.59
CA ASN A 91 -8.53 4.14 -15.44
C ASN A 91 -8.78 2.90 -14.59
N LYS A 92 -10.05 2.54 -14.40
CA LYS A 92 -10.53 1.39 -13.59
C LYS A 92 -9.82 0.04 -13.81
N LYS A 93 -8.91 -0.06 -14.79
CA LYS A 93 -7.89 -1.10 -14.88
C LYS A 93 -6.68 -0.73 -14.01
N THR A 94 -6.81 -0.91 -12.70
CA THR A 94 -5.68 -0.70 -11.80
C THR A 94 -4.52 -1.62 -12.16
N HIS A 95 -3.31 -1.08 -12.10
CA HIS A 95 -2.09 -1.87 -12.21
C HIS A 95 -1.50 -2.12 -10.82
N SER A 96 -0.92 -3.30 -10.60
CA SER A 96 -0.23 -3.63 -9.34
C SER A 96 0.84 -2.62 -8.95
N TYR A 97 1.37 -1.84 -9.90
CA TYR A 97 2.23 -0.69 -9.64
C TYR A 97 1.55 0.40 -8.81
N GLU A 98 0.33 0.80 -9.14
CA GLU A 98 -0.42 1.85 -8.42
C GLU A 98 -0.69 1.43 -6.98
N ALA A 99 -1.15 0.19 -6.80
CA ALA A 99 -1.39 -0.37 -5.49
C ALA A 99 -0.11 -0.49 -4.65
N SER A 100 1.02 -0.86 -5.29
CA SER A 100 2.32 -0.92 -4.61
C SER A 100 2.83 0.46 -4.21
N ILE A 101 2.70 1.46 -5.09
CA ILE A 101 3.08 2.85 -4.80
C ILE A 101 2.23 3.39 -3.64
N LEU A 102 0.92 3.14 -3.67
CA LEU A 102 0.00 3.58 -2.64
C LEU A 102 0.24 2.88 -1.31
N ALA A 103 0.53 1.58 -1.32
CA ALA A 103 0.94 0.85 -0.12
C ALA A 103 2.19 1.46 0.52
N ASP A 104 3.18 1.87 -0.30
CA ASP A 104 4.39 2.53 0.20
C ASP A 104 4.10 3.93 0.76
N PHE A 105 3.30 4.72 0.05
CA PHE A 105 2.85 6.03 0.52
C PHE A 105 2.19 5.94 1.90
N ILE A 106 1.16 5.11 2.03
CA ILE A 106 0.44 4.88 3.30
C ILE A 106 1.40 4.45 4.41
N ARG A 107 2.30 3.52 4.11
CA ARG A 107 3.29 3.04 5.08
C ARG A 107 4.19 4.16 5.59
N ASN A 108 4.67 5.04 4.71
CA ASN A 108 5.54 6.15 5.11
C ASN A 108 4.77 7.15 6.00
N GLU A 109 3.55 7.50 5.62
CA GLU A 109 2.69 8.38 6.42
C GLU A 109 2.39 7.81 7.82
N LEU A 110 2.14 6.51 7.93
CA LEU A 110 1.92 5.84 9.22
C LEU A 110 3.19 5.85 10.09
N ILE A 111 4.35 5.58 9.49
CA ILE A 111 5.64 5.60 10.20
C ILE A 111 5.96 7.01 10.70
N GLU A 112 5.79 8.03 9.85
CA GLU A 112 6.01 9.43 10.21
C GLU A 112 5.02 9.92 11.28
N GLY A 113 3.78 9.42 11.25
CA GLY A 113 2.77 9.67 12.27
C GLY A 113 3.00 8.94 13.60
N GLY A 114 4.00 8.06 13.68
CA GLY A 114 4.27 7.23 14.86
C GLY A 114 3.18 6.18 15.11
N GLU A 115 2.44 5.79 14.07
CA GLU A 115 1.38 4.79 14.18
C GLU A 115 1.95 3.38 14.26
N LYS A 116 1.29 2.54 15.05
CA LYS A 116 1.55 1.10 15.00
C LYS A 116 1.00 0.56 13.69
N LEU A 117 1.83 -0.15 12.94
CA LEU A 117 1.43 -0.75 11.67
C LEU A 117 1.94 -2.17 11.49
N THR A 118 1.18 -2.91 10.69
CA THR A 118 1.57 -4.17 10.09
C THR A 118 1.50 -4.03 8.58
N PHE A 119 2.54 -4.45 7.87
CA PHE A 119 2.52 -4.43 6.41
C PHE A 119 3.11 -5.69 5.80
N GLU A 120 2.62 -6.03 4.61
CA GLU A 120 3.19 -7.09 3.77
C GLU A 120 4.17 -6.52 2.74
N THR A 121 5.20 -7.30 2.40
CA THR A 121 6.10 -7.01 1.30
C THR A 121 6.38 -8.28 0.49
N VAL A 122 6.37 -8.14 -0.84
CA VAL A 122 6.71 -9.25 -1.75
C VAL A 122 8.22 -9.31 -1.91
N ARG A 123 8.81 -10.47 -1.59
CA ARG A 123 10.26 -10.69 -1.74
C ARG A 123 10.62 -11.07 -3.18
N LEU A 124 11.70 -10.48 -3.72
CA LEU A 124 12.23 -10.75 -5.07
C LEU A 124 13.26 -11.91 -5.16
N SER A 125 13.35 -12.85 -4.19
CA SER A 125 14.37 -13.92 -4.21
C SER A 125 13.79 -15.33 -4.09
N GLN A 126 14.42 -16.31 -4.76
CA GLN A 126 13.99 -17.71 -4.99
C GLN A 126 13.85 -18.63 -3.75
N ASN A 127 13.63 -18.12 -2.54
CA ASN A 127 13.32 -18.96 -1.38
C ASN A 127 12.17 -18.36 -0.55
N PRO A 128 11.01 -19.05 -0.44
CA PRO A 128 9.84 -18.57 0.29
C PRO A 128 10.02 -18.79 1.80
N HIS A 129 10.55 -17.80 2.50
CA HIS A 129 10.51 -17.76 3.96
C HIS A 129 9.76 -16.52 4.44
N ILE A 130 8.79 -16.72 5.34
CA ILE A 130 8.09 -15.62 6.01
C ILE A 130 8.98 -15.07 7.12
N ILE A 131 9.29 -13.77 7.04
CA ILE A 131 10.03 -13.06 8.09
C ILE A 131 9.07 -12.11 8.80
N PHE A 132 9.06 -12.20 10.14
CA PHE A 132 8.27 -11.34 11.02
C PHE A 132 9.18 -10.30 11.67
N TYR A 133 8.79 -9.03 11.62
CA TYR A 133 9.34 -7.98 12.48
C TYR A 133 8.24 -7.41 13.35
N LEU A 134 8.46 -7.44 14.66
CA LEU A 134 7.69 -6.72 15.68
C LEU A 134 8.55 -5.51 16.08
N SER A 135 8.05 -4.30 15.86
CA SER A 135 8.63 -3.05 16.36
C SER A 135 8.01 -2.69 17.69
#